data_AF-A0AAN5CRM7-F1
#
_entry.id   AF-A0AAN5CRM7-F1
#
_cell.length_a   1.000
_cell.length_b   1.000
_cell.length_c   1.000
_cell.angle_alpha   90.00
_cell.angle_beta   90.00
_cell.angle_gamma   90.00
#
_symmetry.space_group_name_H-M   'P 1'
#
loop_
_entity.id
_entity.type
_entity.pdbx_description
1 polymer ?
#
loop_
_entity_poly.entity_id
_entity_poly.type
_entity_poly.pdbx_seq_one_letter_code
_entity_poly.pdbx_strand_id
1 'polypeptide(L)'
;AYYRRSDLPVNLHWVIEKASYIIIRHSTSIIVEGAFVAALCGGNLFLIVLMLVQTLYEIHNGITNSSAATRKYQERAVTALKLQGIVPSTVYGIPIAYIFAAYLYAYFIAGFESTSHDPILGTLSAFSLIPMNWHTFVHSLTIL
;
A
#
# COMPACT_ATOMS: atom_id res chain seq x y z
N ALA A 1 -27.48 -17.70 -4.44
CA ALA A 1 -28.07 -19.05 -4.55
C ALA A 1 -27.16 -19.89 -5.42
N TYR A 2 -26.59 -20.97 -4.88
CA TYR A 2 -25.77 -21.91 -5.67
C TYR A 2 -26.71 -22.88 -6.38
N TYR A 3 -26.82 -22.79 -7.71
CA TYR A 3 -27.56 -23.76 -8.50
C TYR A 3 -26.75 -25.04 -8.63
N ARG A 4 -27.39 -26.19 -8.41
CA ARG A 4 -26.75 -27.50 -8.54
C ARG A 4 -26.62 -27.80 -10.04
N ARG A 5 -25.53 -28.44 -10.46
CA ARG A 5 -25.19 -28.69 -11.89
C ARG A 5 -26.32 -29.39 -12.68
N SER A 6 -27.20 -30.11 -11.99
CA SER A 6 -28.38 -30.80 -12.53
C SER A 6 -29.53 -29.88 -12.95
N ASP A 7 -29.52 -28.62 -12.51
CA ASP A 7 -30.69 -27.73 -12.60
C ASP A 7 -30.61 -26.76 -13.78
N LEU A 8 -29.54 -26.85 -14.58
CA LEU A 8 -29.34 -26.00 -15.76
C LEU A 8 -30.00 -26.62 -17.00
N PRO A 9 -30.82 -25.86 -17.74
CA PRO A 9 -31.44 -26.34 -18.97
C PRO A 9 -30.36 -26.61 -20.05
N VAL A 10 -30.63 -27.59 -20.90
CA VAL A 10 -29.67 -28.17 -21.87
C VAL A 10 -29.06 -27.11 -22.81
N ASN A 11 -29.78 -26.03 -23.10
CA ASN A 11 -29.33 -24.91 -23.92
C ASN A 11 -28.23 -24.04 -23.25
N LEU A 12 -27.97 -24.20 -21.96
CA LEU A 12 -26.93 -23.49 -21.20
C LEU A 12 -25.72 -24.36 -20.85
N HIS A 13 -25.65 -25.61 -21.32
CA HIS A 13 -24.52 -26.50 -21.07
C HIS A 13 -23.18 -25.98 -21.60
N TRP A 14 -23.19 -25.21 -22.70
CA TRP A 14 -21.97 -24.59 -23.26
C TRP A 14 -21.31 -23.59 -22.29
N VAL A 15 -22.07 -23.04 -21.35
CA VAL A 15 -21.55 -22.14 -20.30
C VAL A 15 -20.72 -22.92 -19.28
N ILE A 16 -21.07 -24.20 -19.05
CA ILE A 16 -20.34 -25.10 -18.14
C ILE A 16 -19.00 -25.51 -18.75
N GLU A 17 -18.94 -25.73 -20.08
CA GLU A 17 -17.67 -25.99 -20.79
C GLU A 17 -16.78 -24.74 -20.88
N LYS A 18 -17.37 -23.54 -20.79
CA LYS A 18 -16.64 -22.28 -20.63
C LYS A 18 -16.34 -21.93 -19.18
N ALA A 19 -16.27 -22.92 -18.28
CA ALA A 19 -15.66 -22.70 -16.98
C ALA A 19 -14.21 -22.26 -17.19
N SER A 20 -13.95 -20.97 -17.03
CA SER A 20 -12.61 -20.38 -17.06
C SER A 20 -11.85 -20.91 -15.84
N TYR A 21 -11.08 -21.97 -16.05
CA TYR A 21 -10.17 -22.48 -15.02
C TYR A 21 -9.07 -21.44 -14.80
N ILE A 22 -9.10 -20.75 -13.66
CA ILE A 22 -7.93 -20.01 -13.18
C ILE A 22 -6.98 -21.05 -12.60
N ILE A 23 -6.00 -21.48 -13.39
CA ILE A 23 -4.92 -22.36 -12.93
C ILE A 23 -3.92 -21.48 -12.15
N ILE A 24 -4.10 -21.39 -10.83
CA ILE A 24 -3.14 -20.74 -9.94
C ILE A 24 -1.97 -21.72 -9.72
N ARG A 25 -0.92 -21.63 -10.54
CA ARG A 25 0.31 -22.42 -10.37
C ARG A 25 1.15 -21.81 -9.24
N HIS A 26 1.26 -22.54 -8.14
CA HIS A 26 1.75 -22.02 -6.84
C HIS A 26 3.27 -21.79 -6.70
N SER A 27 4.12 -22.02 -7.72
CA SER A 27 5.58 -22.04 -7.50
C SER A 27 6.41 -20.93 -8.14
N THR A 28 5.92 -20.24 -9.18
CA THR A 28 6.70 -19.19 -9.88
C THR A 28 6.11 -17.79 -9.71
N SER A 29 4.80 -17.67 -9.53
CA SER A 29 4.12 -16.38 -9.35
C SER A 29 4.53 -15.69 -8.05
N ILE A 30 4.64 -16.41 -6.93
CA ILE A 30 4.97 -15.84 -5.62
C ILE A 30 6.36 -15.19 -5.58
N ILE A 31 7.35 -15.80 -6.23
CA ILE A 31 8.72 -15.25 -6.28
C ILE A 31 8.76 -14.00 -7.17
N VAL A 32 8.05 -14.02 -8.29
CA VAL A 32 7.99 -12.88 -9.23
C VAL A 32 7.18 -11.72 -8.63
N GLU A 33 6.06 -12.02 -7.97
CA GLU A 33 5.23 -11.04 -7.24
C GLU A 33 6.01 -10.46 -6.06
N GLY A 34 6.72 -11.29 -5.28
CA GLY A 34 7.59 -10.83 -4.19
C GLY A 34 8.72 -9.93 -4.68
N ALA A 35 9.38 -10.28 -5.79
CA ALA A 35 10.43 -9.47 -6.40
C ALA A 35 9.88 -8.15 -6.97
N PHE A 36 8.69 -8.16 -7.56
CA PHE A 36 8.02 -6.98 -8.08
C PHE A 36 7.61 -6.02 -6.96
N VAL A 37 7.04 -6.54 -5.87
CA VAL A 37 6.70 -5.76 -4.67
C VAL A 37 7.96 -5.21 -4.00
N ALA A 38 9.02 -6.00 -3.88
CA ALA A 38 10.29 -5.54 -3.31
C ALA A 38 10.93 -4.43 -4.17
N ALA A 39 10.89 -4.55 -5.50
CA ALA A 39 11.41 -3.54 -6.42
C ALA A 39 10.58 -2.24 -6.39
N LEU A 40 9.26 -2.34 -6.39
CA LEU A 40 8.37 -1.18 -6.30
C LEU A 40 8.47 -0.49 -4.95
N CYS A 41 8.40 -1.22 -3.84
CA CYS A 41 8.45 -0.62 -2.52
C CYS A 41 9.87 -0.11 -2.21
N GLY A 42 10.90 -0.93 -2.45
CA GLY A 42 12.28 -0.57 -2.13
C GLY A 42 12.84 0.55 -3.02
N GLY A 43 12.61 0.46 -4.33
CA GLY A 43 13.09 1.47 -5.28
C GLY A 43 12.46 2.84 -5.07
N ASN A 44 11.13 2.89 -4.89
CA ASN A 44 10.45 4.16 -4.60
C ASN A 44 10.84 4.73 -3.25
N LEU A 45 10.99 3.89 -2.22
CA LEU A 45 11.41 4.35 -0.89
C LEU A 45 12.83 4.93 -0.92
N PHE A 46 13.74 4.32 -1.68
CA PHE A 46 15.09 4.85 -1.89
C PHE A 46 15.08 6.24 -2.56
N LEU A 47 14.30 6.41 -3.63
CA LEU A 47 14.18 7.69 -4.33
C LEU A 47 13.59 8.78 -3.42
N ILE A 48 12.56 8.45 -2.64
CA ILE A 48 11.96 9.37 -1.66
C ILE A 48 12.98 9.82 -0.63
N VAL A 49 13.80 8.90 -0.11
CA VAL A 49 14.87 9.22 0.84
C VAL A 49 15.90 10.17 0.22
N LEU A 50 16.34 9.92 -1.02
CA LEU A 50 17.27 10.81 -1.70
C LEU A 50 16.70 12.22 -1.91
N MET A 51 15.44 12.32 -2.35
CA MET A 51 14.76 13.61 -2.51
C MET A 51 14.65 14.36 -1.18
N LEU A 52 14.27 13.67 -0.10
CA LEU A 52 14.20 14.25 1.25
C LEU A 52 15.56 14.78 1.71
N VAL A 53 16.64 14.00 1.52
CA VAL A 53 18.00 14.42 1.88
C VAL A 53 18.40 15.68 1.11
N GLN A 54 18.18 15.71 -0.20
CA GLN A 54 18.49 16.87 -1.03
C GLN A 54 17.69 18.10 -0.59
N THR A 55 16.37 17.97 -0.40
CA THR A 55 15.52 19.08 0.02
C THR A 55 15.90 19.61 1.39
N LEU A 56 16.21 18.74 2.35
CA LEU A 56 16.68 19.16 3.68
C LEU A 56 18.03 19.89 3.59
N TYR A 57 18.94 19.44 2.72
CA TYR A 57 20.21 20.10 2.49
C TYR A 57 20.05 21.51 1.91
N GLU A 58 19.24 21.66 0.86
CA GLU A 58 18.95 22.95 0.22
C GLU A 58 18.29 23.92 1.18
N ILE A 59 17.33 23.44 1.98
CA ILE A 59 16.66 24.21 3.02
C ILE A 59 17.65 24.67 4.09
N HIS A 60 18.49 23.77 4.59
CA HIS A 60 19.43 24.10 5.66
C HIS A 60 20.41 25.18 5.19
N ASN A 61 20.96 25.01 3.99
CA ASN A 61 21.90 25.94 3.38
C ASN A 61 21.21 27.29 3.03
N GLY A 62 19.92 27.26 2.69
CA GLY A 62 19.11 28.45 2.45
C GLY A 62 18.77 29.23 3.72
N ILE A 63 18.60 28.55 4.86
CA ILE A 63 18.32 29.17 6.17
C ILE A 63 19.56 29.83 6.76
N THR A 64 20.73 29.20 6.64
CA THR A 64 21.98 29.76 7.19
C THR A 64 22.39 31.06 6.51
N ASN A 65 21.98 31.26 5.26
CA ASN A 65 22.33 32.43 4.45
C ASN A 65 21.24 33.51 4.40
N SER A 66 20.13 33.35 5.14
CA SER A 66 18.96 34.25 5.02
C SER A 66 18.86 35.28 6.14
N SER A 67 18.15 36.38 5.86
CA SER A 67 17.84 37.42 6.84
C SER A 67 16.96 36.89 7.98
N ALA A 68 16.98 37.52 9.16
CA ALA A 68 16.20 37.09 10.32
C ALA A 68 14.68 36.95 10.06
N ALA A 69 14.11 37.82 9.21
CA ALA A 69 12.70 37.73 8.81
C ALA A 69 12.46 36.53 7.88
N THR A 70 13.30 36.35 6.87
CA THR A 70 13.23 35.24 5.90
C THR A 70 13.40 33.88 6.57
N ARG A 71 14.31 33.79 7.55
CA ARG A 71 14.55 32.58 8.33
C ARG A 71 13.30 32.07 9.04
N LYS A 72 12.52 32.97 9.66
CA LYS A 72 11.27 32.61 10.35
C LYS A 72 10.21 32.04 9.39
N TYR A 73 10.15 32.54 8.16
CA TYR A 73 9.27 31.98 7.12
C TYR A 73 9.78 30.62 6.64
N GLN A 74 11.09 30.49 6.41
CA GLN A 74 11.69 29.22 6.01
C GLN A 74 11.48 28.14 7.07
N GLU A 75 11.71 28.40 8.36
CA GLU A 75 11.47 27.43 9.46
C GLU A 75 10.02 26.93 9.50
N ARG A 76 9.03 27.79 9.21
CA ARG A 76 7.63 27.40 9.08
C ARG A 76 7.38 26.54 7.85
N ALA A 77 7.99 26.88 6.71
CA ALA A 77 7.91 26.07 5.50
C ALA A 77 8.52 24.67 5.70
N VAL A 78 9.64 24.56 6.43
CA VAL A 78 10.23 23.26 6.81
C VAL A 78 9.29 22.45 7.69
N THR A 79 8.66 23.10 8.66
CA THR A 79 7.72 22.44 9.58
C THR A 79 6.49 21.94 8.82
N ALA A 80 5.95 22.75 7.92
CA ALA A 80 4.88 22.35 7.02
C ALA A 80 5.32 21.16 6.17
N LEU A 81 6.48 21.23 5.48
CA LEU A 81 7.00 20.14 4.65
C LEU A 81 7.19 18.83 5.44
N LYS A 82 7.67 18.89 6.68
CA LYS A 82 7.76 17.72 7.57
C LYS A 82 6.39 17.13 7.85
N LEU A 83 5.39 17.95 8.14
CA LEU A 83 4.00 17.50 8.33
C LEU A 83 3.42 16.92 7.03
N GLN A 84 3.73 17.52 5.88
CA GLN A 84 3.33 17.01 4.57
C GLN A 84 3.90 15.64 4.26
N GLY A 85 5.08 15.29 4.79
CA GLY A 85 5.63 13.95 4.69
C GLY A 85 5.07 12.98 5.73
N ILE A 86 5.07 13.39 7.01
CA ILE A 86 4.72 12.51 8.14
C ILE A 86 3.26 12.05 8.06
N VAL A 87 2.33 12.94 7.72
CA VAL A 87 0.89 12.64 7.70
C VAL A 87 0.58 11.52 6.68
N PRO A 88 0.90 11.65 5.38
CA PRO A 88 0.72 10.55 4.43
C PRO A 88 1.56 9.32 4.75
N SER A 89 2.84 9.47 5.17
CA SER A 89 3.66 8.31 5.53
C SER A 89 3.06 7.48 6.66
N THR A 90 2.44 8.12 7.65
CA THR A 90 1.79 7.41 8.77
C THR A 90 0.48 6.76 8.31
N VAL A 91 -0.32 7.48 7.53
CA VAL A 91 -1.64 7.00 7.06
C VAL A 91 -1.50 5.82 6.09
N TYR A 92 -0.46 5.78 5.25
CA TYR A 92 -0.21 4.63 4.35
C TYR A 92 0.72 3.58 4.95
N GLY A 93 1.70 3.99 5.75
CA GLY A 93 2.71 3.08 6.29
C GLY A 93 2.12 2.04 7.24
N ILE A 94 1.17 2.43 8.10
CA ILE A 94 0.52 1.53 9.05
C ILE A 94 -0.27 0.41 8.32
N PRO A 95 -1.15 0.71 7.34
CA PRO A 95 -1.80 -0.31 6.52
C PRO A 95 -0.85 -1.25 5.79
N ILE A 96 0.21 -0.70 5.17
CA ILE A 96 1.19 -1.49 4.42
C ILE A 96 1.93 -2.45 5.36
N ALA A 97 2.37 -1.96 6.53
CA ALA A 97 3.02 -2.79 7.53
C ALA A 97 2.09 -3.89 8.05
N TYR A 98 0.80 -3.60 8.24
CA TYR A 98 -0.20 -4.59 8.63
C TYR A 98 -0.39 -5.67 7.55
N ILE A 99 -0.61 -5.29 6.29
CA ILE A 99 -0.77 -6.25 5.18
C ILE A 99 0.48 -7.12 5.04
N PHE A 100 1.66 -6.51 5.17
CA PHE A 100 2.92 -7.24 5.12
C PHE A 100 3.07 -8.23 6.29
N ALA A 101 2.72 -7.83 7.51
CA ALA A 101 2.73 -8.72 8.68
C ALA A 101 1.72 -9.87 8.53
N ALA A 102 0.53 -9.59 8.00
CA ALA A 102 -0.49 -10.60 7.71
C ALA A 102 -0.01 -11.59 6.64
N TYR A 103 0.68 -11.11 5.60
CA TYR A 103 1.32 -11.95 4.60
C TYR A 103 2.40 -12.86 5.21
N LEU A 104 3.29 -12.30 6.05
CA LEU A 104 4.32 -13.09 6.71
C LEU A 104 3.71 -14.15 7.65
N TYR A 105 2.66 -13.80 8.38
CA TYR A 105 1.91 -14.74 9.22
C TYR A 105 1.29 -15.88 8.40
N ALA A 106 0.65 -15.56 7.28
CA ALA A 106 0.08 -16.54 6.36
C ALA A 106 1.16 -17.44 5.74
N TYR A 107 2.32 -16.89 5.40
CA TYR A 107 3.41 -17.61 4.75
C TYR A 107 4.16 -18.54 5.71
N PHE A 108 4.50 -18.06 6.92
CA PHE A 108 5.38 -18.79 7.83
C PHE A 108 4.66 -19.62 8.91
N ILE A 109 3.43 -19.25 9.30
CA ILE A 109 2.77 -19.82 10.49
C ILE A 109 1.50 -20.58 10.11
N ALA A 110 0.52 -19.90 9.52
CA ALA A 110 -0.84 -20.45 9.42
C ALA A 110 -1.15 -21.12 8.07
N GLY A 111 -0.37 -20.84 7.02
CA GLY A 111 -0.69 -21.22 5.65
C GLY A 111 -1.78 -20.33 5.03
N PHE A 112 -1.66 -20.06 3.73
CA PHE A 112 -2.59 -19.17 3.02
C PHE A 112 -4.05 -19.63 3.06
N GLU A 113 -4.29 -20.95 2.97
CA GLU A 113 -5.63 -21.52 2.94
C GLU A 113 -6.35 -21.31 4.29
N SER A 114 -5.68 -21.59 5.40
CA SER A 114 -6.24 -21.39 6.74
C SER A 114 -6.45 -19.91 7.06
N THR A 115 -5.58 -19.04 6.55
CA THR A 115 -5.68 -17.58 6.77
C THR A 115 -6.83 -16.96 5.97
N SER A 116 -7.14 -17.51 4.80
CA SER A 116 -8.25 -17.01 3.95
C SER A 116 -9.63 -17.23 4.55
N HIS A 117 -9.75 -18.17 5.50
CA HIS A 117 -10.98 -18.45 6.23
C HIS A 117 -11.10 -17.68 7.54
N ASP A 118 -10.08 -16.92 7.96
CA ASP A 118 -10.13 -16.13 9.18
C ASP A 118 -10.88 -14.81 8.94
N PRO A 119 -12.09 -14.64 9.53
CA PRO A 119 -12.89 -13.44 9.32
C PRO A 119 -12.26 -12.18 9.94
N ILE A 120 -11.43 -12.32 10.96
CA ILE A 120 -10.78 -11.18 11.65
C ILE A 120 -9.68 -10.62 10.74
N LEU A 121 -8.80 -11.48 10.23
CA LEU A 121 -7.74 -11.10 9.30
C LEU A 121 -8.31 -10.52 8.00
N GLY A 122 -9.38 -11.11 7.45
CA GLY A 122 -10.09 -10.58 6.29
C GLY A 122 -10.69 -9.19 6.54
N THR A 123 -11.36 -9.01 7.68
CA THR A 123 -11.98 -7.73 8.05
C THR A 123 -10.93 -6.63 8.26
N LEU A 124 -9.87 -6.92 9.02
CA LEU A 124 -8.79 -5.96 9.25
C LEU A 124 -8.03 -5.61 7.95
N SER A 125 -7.86 -6.57 7.04
CA SER A 125 -7.29 -6.32 5.72
C SER A 125 -8.18 -5.38 4.90
N ALA A 126 -9.50 -5.58 4.91
CA ALA A 126 -10.43 -4.65 4.25
C ALA A 126 -10.39 -3.24 4.86
N PHE A 127 -10.33 -3.12 6.19
CA PHE A 127 -10.17 -1.83 6.87
C PHE A 127 -8.84 -1.14 6.52
N SER A 128 -7.76 -1.90 6.35
CA SER A 128 -6.46 -1.35 5.98
C SER A 128 -6.43 -0.71 4.58
N LEU A 129 -7.37 -1.09 3.69
CA LEU A 129 -7.51 -0.47 2.36
C LEU A 129 -8.27 0.86 2.39
N ILE A 130 -9.05 1.14 3.43
CA ILE A 130 -9.84 2.38 3.54
C ILE A 130 -8.92 3.62 3.57
N PRO A 131 -7.85 3.67 4.38
CA PRO A 131 -6.88 4.76 4.34
C PRO A 131 -6.23 4.96 2.96
N MET A 132 -6.03 3.90 2.17
CA MET A 132 -5.46 4.01 0.83
C MET A 132 -6.42 4.76 -0.13
N ASN A 133 -7.72 4.60 0.05
CA ASN A 133 -8.73 5.33 -0.72
C ASN A 133 -8.89 6.79 -0.27
N TRP A 134 -8.35 7.16 0.89
CA TRP A 134 -8.38 8.53 1.41
C TRP A 134 -7.21 9.37 0.89
N HIS A 135 -6.56 8.95 -0.20
CA HIS A 135 -5.36 9.59 -0.70
C HIS A 135 -5.52 11.10 -0.94
N THR A 136 -6.63 11.48 -1.55
CA THR A 136 -6.99 12.88 -1.83
C THR A 136 -7.24 13.67 -0.54
N PHE A 137 -7.87 13.05 0.47
CA PHE A 137 -8.13 13.69 1.76
C PHE A 137 -6.84 13.94 2.54
N VAL A 138 -5.95 12.95 2.58
CA VAL A 138 -4.64 13.04 3.22
C VAL A 138 -3.80 14.13 2.56
N HIS A 139 -3.79 14.20 1.23
CA HIS A 139 -3.13 15.31 0.52
C HIS A 139 -3.76 16.67 0.83
N SER A 140 -5.09 16.76 0.96
CA SER A 140 -5.75 18.02 1.30
C SER A 140 -5.36 18.55 2.69
N LEU A 141 -5.13 17.65 3.67
CA LEU A 141 -4.64 18.01 5.01
C LEU A 141 -3.21 18.56 5.02
N THR A 142 -2.43 18.24 3.98
CA THR A 142 -1.05 18.70 3.86
C THR A 142 -0.93 20.06 3.15
N ILE A 143 -1.96 20.50 2.44
CA ILE A 143 -1.97 21.78 1.68
C ILE A 143 -2.44 22.96 2.55
N LEU A 144 -3.16 22.71 3.64
CA LEU A 144 -3.64 23.69 4.63
C LEU A 144 -2.55 24.09 5.64
#